data_AF-A0A5E4FKP6-F1
#
_entry.id   AF-A0A5E4FKP6-F1
#
_cell.length_a   1.000
_cell.length_b   1.000
_cell.length_c   1.000
_cell.angle_alpha   90.00
_cell.angle_beta   90.00
_cell.angle_gamma   90.00
#
_symmetry.space_group_name_H-M   'P 1'
#
loop_
_entity.id
_entity.type
_entity.pdbx_description
1 polymer ?
#
loop_
_entity_poly.entity_id
_entity_poly.type
_entity_poly.pdbx_seq_one_letter_code
_entity_poly.pdbx_strand_id
1 'polypeptide(L)'
;MAFEDEEDSDGNNSEKGFHSPNNSSSEEGERRRKSLEFCKEDLNNPKFEKGMLFGRKGDLKTALKNYLVMGNYAIKFVKNDKRRLIAKCRNCTWMLHASFMQLEQTLQIKSFNDKHTCLQTPTNHMSIREIKLKNLRKAVKRDLGYNVSHSQCSRAKKKAMEIIEGTYKEQYSR
;
A
#
# COMPACT_ATOMS: atom_id res chain seq x y z
N MET A 1 -6.43 0.86 -45.57
CA MET A 1 -6.16 0.65 -44.13
C MET A 1 -4.65 0.82 -43.99
N ALA A 2 -4.09 2.00 -43.68
CA ALA A 2 -4.35 2.85 -42.50
C ALA A 2 -4.41 1.96 -41.25
N PHE A 3 -3.50 2.03 -40.29
CA PHE A 3 -2.86 3.22 -39.73
C PHE A 3 -1.51 2.82 -39.12
N GLU A 4 -0.48 3.60 -39.41
CA GLU A 4 0.89 3.46 -38.94
C GLU A 4 0.99 3.81 -37.45
N ASP A 5 1.84 3.07 -36.72
CA ASP A 5 2.31 3.42 -35.38
C ASP A 5 3.21 4.65 -35.48
N GLU A 6 2.72 5.81 -35.05
CA GLU A 6 3.58 6.95 -34.72
C GLU A 6 3.97 6.91 -33.24
N GLU A 7 5.15 6.34 -32.99
CA GLU A 7 6.03 6.74 -31.90
C GLU A 7 6.79 7.99 -32.36
N ASP A 8 6.68 9.11 -31.64
CA ASP A 8 7.72 10.12 -31.73
C ASP A 8 7.87 11.03 -30.51
N SER A 9 9.15 11.20 -30.17
CA SER A 9 9.82 12.40 -29.67
C SER A 9 9.87 12.70 -28.15
N ASP A 10 10.97 12.23 -27.55
CA ASP A 10 11.63 12.86 -26.39
C ASP A 10 12.19 14.24 -26.77
N GLY A 11 11.49 15.30 -26.34
CA GLY A 11 11.86 16.70 -26.52
C GLY A 11 12.42 17.36 -25.25
N ASN A 12 13.75 17.43 -25.22
CA ASN A 12 14.73 18.21 -24.45
C ASN A 12 14.31 19.40 -23.53
N ASN A 13 15.13 19.54 -22.47
CA ASN A 13 15.34 20.58 -21.45
C ASN A 13 14.83 22.02 -21.69
N SER A 14 14.30 22.61 -20.61
CA SER A 14 14.58 24.01 -20.30
C SER A 14 14.59 24.24 -18.78
N GLU A 15 15.79 24.39 -18.22
CA GLU A 15 16.03 24.99 -16.92
C GLU A 15 15.39 26.39 -16.89
N LYS A 16 14.44 26.61 -15.98
CA LYS A 16 14.02 27.97 -15.60
C LYS A 16 14.19 28.12 -14.11
N GLY A 17 15.25 28.84 -13.75
CA GLY A 17 15.55 29.24 -12.39
C GLY A 17 14.35 29.92 -11.74
N PHE A 18 14.13 29.58 -10.48
CA PHE A 18 13.19 30.27 -9.62
C PHE A 18 13.68 31.70 -9.39
N HIS A 19 13.11 32.66 -10.13
CA HIS A 19 13.14 34.04 -9.71
C HIS A 19 12.00 34.25 -8.72
N SER A 20 12.36 34.34 -7.45
CA SER A 20 11.49 34.82 -6.38
C SER A 20 11.07 36.27 -6.67
N PRO A 21 9.79 36.59 -6.84
CA PRO A 21 9.33 37.95 -6.68
C PRO A 21 9.15 38.19 -5.18
N ASN A 22 10.03 39.02 -4.63
CA ASN A 22 9.72 39.78 -3.43
C ASN A 22 8.42 40.57 -3.70
N ASN A 23 7.35 40.26 -2.97
CA ASN A 23 6.29 41.24 -2.77
C ASN A 23 5.94 41.34 -1.29
N SER A 24 5.94 42.59 -0.85
CA SER A 24 5.85 43.06 0.52
C SER A 24 4.40 43.13 0.99
N SER A 25 4.22 42.81 2.28
CA SER A 25 3.23 43.35 3.22
C SER A 25 1.73 43.28 2.88
N SER A 26 1.03 42.39 3.57
CA SER A 26 -0.09 42.76 4.45
C SER A 26 -0.58 41.53 5.23
N GLU A 27 -0.61 41.66 6.54
CA GLU A 27 -1.00 40.63 7.51
C GLU A 27 -2.52 40.39 7.46
N GLU A 28 -2.95 39.19 7.10
CA GLU A 28 -4.21 38.62 7.57
C GLU A 28 -4.03 37.11 7.74
N GLY A 29 -4.29 36.65 8.96
CA GLY A 29 -3.89 35.34 9.46
C GLY A 29 -4.69 34.19 8.86
N GLU A 30 -4.28 33.70 7.69
CA GLU A 30 -4.58 32.33 7.31
C GLU A 30 -3.57 31.41 7.99
N ARG A 31 -4.02 30.73 9.07
CA ARG A 31 -3.37 29.51 9.55
C ARG A 31 -3.44 28.49 8.42
N ARG A 32 -2.53 28.60 7.45
CA ARG A 32 -2.26 27.67 6.38
C ARG A 32 -1.90 26.38 7.07
N ARG A 33 -2.93 25.56 7.36
CA ARG A 33 -2.77 24.25 7.99
C ARG A 33 -1.70 23.58 7.15
N LYS A 34 -0.52 23.39 7.75
CA LYS A 34 0.63 22.80 7.08
C LYS A 34 0.17 21.40 6.70
N SER A 35 -0.30 21.27 5.46
CA SER A 35 -0.87 20.03 4.96
C SER A 35 0.20 18.98 5.13
N LEU A 36 -0.11 17.91 5.87
CA LEU A 36 0.84 16.82 6.07
C LEU A 36 1.08 16.19 4.69
N GLU A 37 2.24 16.49 4.11
CA GLU A 37 2.70 15.82 2.90
C GLU A 37 3.12 14.40 3.26
N PHE A 38 2.74 13.44 2.43
CA PHE A 38 3.15 12.05 2.62
C PHE A 38 4.62 11.86 2.26
N CYS A 39 5.42 11.42 3.23
CA CYS A 39 6.83 11.06 3.06
C CYS A 39 6.94 9.64 2.49
N LYS A 40 7.88 9.40 1.57
CA LYS A 40 8.05 8.06 0.96
C LYS A 40 8.59 7.03 1.95
N GLU A 41 9.21 7.49 3.02
CA GLU A 41 9.73 6.69 4.13
C GLU A 41 8.60 5.99 4.90
N ASP A 42 7.37 6.55 4.86
CA ASP A 42 6.19 5.98 5.51
C ASP A 42 5.57 4.82 4.72
N LEU A 43 6.12 4.44 3.56
CA LEU A 43 5.59 3.33 2.76
C LEU A 43 5.60 2.00 3.51
N ASN A 44 6.53 1.79 4.44
CA ASN A 44 6.61 0.54 5.21
C ASN A 44 5.56 0.45 6.33
N ASN A 45 5.02 1.57 6.80
CA ASN A 45 3.90 1.61 7.75
C ASN A 45 3.06 2.87 7.49
N PRO A 46 2.24 2.86 6.43
CA PRO A 46 1.56 4.06 5.98
C PRO A 46 0.44 4.43 6.95
N LYS A 47 0.49 5.67 7.44
CA LYS A 47 -0.61 6.29 8.19
C LYS A 47 -1.32 7.28 7.29
N PHE A 48 -2.65 7.25 7.30
CA PHE A 48 -3.47 8.14 6.49
C PHE A 48 -4.27 9.07 7.37
N GLU A 49 -4.36 10.33 6.97
CA GLU A 49 -5.19 11.33 7.64
C GLU A 49 -5.98 12.15 6.63
N LYS A 50 -7.14 12.65 7.05
CA LYS A 50 -7.92 13.57 6.23
C LYS A 50 -7.11 14.86 6.03
N GLY A 51 -6.97 15.29 4.78
CA GLY A 51 -6.20 16.47 4.40
C GLY A 51 -4.78 16.18 3.93
N MET A 52 -4.27 14.95 4.13
CA MET A 52 -2.95 14.53 3.69
C MET A 52 -2.79 14.64 2.18
N LEU A 53 -1.62 15.10 1.72
CA LEU A 53 -1.30 15.34 0.31
C LEU A 53 -0.33 14.29 -0.21
N PHE A 54 -0.58 13.84 -1.44
CA PHE A 54 0.28 12.95 -2.20
C PHE A 54 0.67 13.65 -3.50
N GLY A 55 1.96 13.72 -3.79
CA GLY A 55 2.46 14.30 -5.05
C GLY A 55 1.98 13.51 -6.28
N ARG A 56 1.97 12.17 -6.19
CA ARG A 56 1.47 11.31 -7.26
C ARG A 56 0.42 10.34 -6.77
N LYS A 57 -0.56 10.06 -7.64
CA LYS A 57 -1.55 9.01 -7.39
C LYS A 57 -0.94 7.61 -7.24
N GLY A 58 0.22 7.39 -7.86
CA GLY A 58 1.00 6.15 -7.70
C GLY A 58 1.42 5.93 -6.26
N ASP A 59 1.87 6.97 -5.57
CA ASP A 59 2.35 6.90 -4.18
C ASP A 59 1.20 6.50 -3.24
N LEU A 60 0.02 7.10 -3.40
CA LEU A 60 -1.17 6.71 -2.63
C LEU A 60 -1.57 5.25 -2.88
N LYS A 61 -1.49 4.77 -4.12
CA LYS A 61 -1.79 3.37 -4.44
C LYS A 61 -0.80 2.41 -3.77
N THR A 62 0.48 2.75 -3.79
CA THR A 62 1.53 1.93 -3.18
C THR A 62 1.38 1.92 -1.65
N ALA A 63 1.17 3.08 -1.03
CA ALA A 63 0.86 3.17 0.39
C ALA A 63 -0.39 2.34 0.75
N LEU A 64 -1.47 2.45 -0.04
CA LEU A 64 -2.67 1.64 0.17
C LEU A 64 -2.42 0.15 0.04
N LYS A 65 -1.57 -0.28 -0.91
CA LYS A 65 -1.16 -1.68 -1.09
C LYS A 65 -0.39 -2.22 0.12
N ASN A 66 0.49 -1.41 0.68
CA ASN A 66 1.25 -1.82 1.85
C ASN A 66 0.32 -1.91 3.07
N TYR A 67 -0.57 -0.93 3.26
CA TYR A 67 -1.59 -0.95 4.30
C TYR A 67 -2.45 -2.22 4.26
N LEU A 68 -2.95 -2.61 3.07
CA LEU A 68 -3.78 -3.81 2.92
C LEU A 68 -3.00 -5.12 3.14
N VAL A 69 -1.69 -5.16 2.83
CA VAL A 69 -0.84 -6.33 3.11
C VAL A 69 -0.58 -6.46 4.60
N MET A 70 -0.18 -5.37 5.27
CA MET A 70 0.12 -5.37 6.70
C MET A 70 -1.11 -5.70 7.54
N GLY A 71 -2.24 -5.11 7.18
CA GLY A 71 -3.51 -5.30 7.85
C GLY A 71 -4.31 -6.48 7.36
N ASN A 72 -3.84 -7.26 6.37
CA ASN A 72 -4.57 -8.36 5.74
C ASN A 72 -6.04 -7.99 5.41
N TYR A 73 -6.26 -6.81 4.82
CA TYR A 73 -7.59 -6.29 4.50
C TYR A 73 -7.95 -6.48 3.03
N ALA A 74 -9.17 -6.96 2.77
CA ALA A 74 -9.72 -7.04 1.42
C ALA A 74 -10.18 -5.67 0.90
N ILE A 75 -9.25 -4.77 0.60
CA ILE A 75 -9.51 -3.43 0.05
C ILE A 75 -9.53 -3.46 -1.48
N LYS A 76 -10.55 -2.85 -2.08
CA LYS A 76 -10.70 -2.67 -3.53
C LYS A 76 -10.75 -1.20 -3.92
N PHE A 77 -10.15 -0.88 -5.07
CA PHE A 77 -10.29 0.44 -5.69
C PHE A 77 -11.62 0.52 -6.45
N VAL A 78 -12.61 1.18 -5.86
CA VAL A 78 -13.96 1.33 -6.44
C VAL A 78 -13.97 2.37 -7.54
N LYS A 79 -13.20 3.46 -7.38
CA LYS A 79 -13.01 4.47 -8.42
C LYS A 79 -11.53 4.77 -8.56
N ASN A 80 -11.03 4.79 -9.78
CA ASN A 80 -9.63 4.99 -10.09
C ASN A 80 -9.49 5.69 -11.45
N ASP A 81 -9.90 6.96 -11.54
CA ASP A 81 -9.79 7.78 -12.75
C ASP A 81 -8.75 8.90 -12.58
N LYS A 82 -8.45 9.69 -13.61
CA LYS A 82 -7.38 10.69 -13.56
C LYS A 82 -7.51 11.69 -12.39
N ARG A 83 -8.73 11.94 -11.88
CA ARG A 83 -9.00 12.96 -10.87
C ARG A 83 -9.34 12.43 -9.49
N ARG A 84 -9.74 11.17 -9.33
CA ARG A 84 -10.12 10.60 -8.02
C ARG A 84 -9.68 9.16 -7.83
N LEU A 85 -9.47 8.82 -6.56
CA LEU A 85 -9.23 7.49 -6.06
C LEU A 85 -10.17 7.23 -4.88
N ILE A 86 -10.98 6.17 -4.98
CA ILE A 86 -11.81 5.68 -3.88
C ILE A 86 -11.43 4.23 -3.62
N ALA A 87 -10.97 3.95 -2.40
CA ALA A 87 -10.71 2.62 -1.90
C ALA A 87 -11.76 2.26 -0.83
N LYS A 88 -12.31 1.06 -0.88
CA LYS A 88 -13.24 0.53 0.12
C LYS A 88 -12.83 -0.87 0.53
N CYS A 89 -12.95 -1.18 1.81
CA CYS A 89 -12.84 -2.55 2.28
C CYS A 89 -14.13 -3.32 1.97
N ARG A 90 -14.04 -4.63 1.69
CA ARG A 90 -15.21 -5.48 1.42
C ARG A 90 -16.04 -5.66 2.68
N ASN A 91 -17.36 -5.44 2.58
CA ASN A 91 -18.33 -5.63 3.68
C ASN A 91 -17.92 -4.94 4.99
N CYS A 92 -17.35 -3.74 4.89
CA CYS A 92 -16.73 -3.03 6.00
C CYS A 92 -16.95 -1.52 5.85
N THR A 93 -16.90 -0.79 6.98
CA THR A 93 -17.04 0.67 7.02
C THR A 93 -15.81 1.42 6.52
N TRP A 94 -14.65 0.76 6.45
CA TRP A 94 -13.40 1.39 6.05
C TRP A 94 -13.46 1.93 4.63
N MET A 95 -13.06 3.19 4.45
CA MET A 95 -13.05 3.87 3.17
C MET A 95 -12.02 5.00 3.14
N LEU A 96 -11.35 5.13 1.99
CA LEU A 96 -10.51 6.28 1.68
C LEU A 96 -10.96 6.90 0.36
N HIS A 97 -11.18 8.21 0.36
CA HIS A 97 -11.49 9.01 -0.82
C HIS A 97 -10.46 10.13 -0.98
N ALA A 98 -9.77 10.12 -2.11
CA ALA A 98 -8.82 11.15 -2.49
C ALA A 98 -9.17 11.75 -3.86
N SER A 99 -8.90 13.03 -4.02
CA SER A 99 -9.18 13.80 -5.24
C SER A 99 -8.02 14.70 -5.62
N PHE A 100 -7.80 14.88 -6.92
CA PHE A 100 -6.76 15.74 -7.48
C PHE A 100 -7.15 17.21 -7.35
N MET A 101 -6.24 18.02 -6.83
CA MET A 101 -6.35 19.46 -6.72
C MET A 101 -5.56 20.10 -7.86
N GLN A 102 -6.26 20.77 -8.78
CA GLN A 102 -5.66 21.34 -9.99
C GLN A 102 -4.68 22.47 -9.68
N LEU A 103 -4.97 23.32 -8.69
CA LEU A 103 -4.09 24.44 -8.33
C LEU A 103 -2.77 23.93 -7.75
N GLU A 104 -2.86 23.03 -6.77
CA GLU A 104 -1.70 22.50 -6.06
C GLU A 104 -1.00 21.34 -6.79
N GLN A 105 -1.56 20.88 -7.92
CA GLN A 105 -1.11 19.69 -8.67
C GLN A 105 -0.89 18.44 -7.79
N THR A 106 -1.63 18.32 -6.68
CA THR A 106 -1.50 17.24 -5.68
C THR A 106 -2.78 16.45 -5.54
N LEU A 107 -2.68 15.22 -5.03
CA LEU A 107 -3.80 14.38 -4.66
C LEU A 107 -4.05 14.47 -3.15
N GLN A 108 -5.22 14.98 -2.75
CA GLN A 108 -5.57 15.13 -1.33
C GLN A 108 -6.56 14.07 -0.87
N ILE A 109 -6.34 13.49 0.31
CA ILE A 109 -7.35 12.69 1.02
C ILE A 109 -8.47 13.62 1.51
N LYS A 110 -9.64 13.57 0.87
CA LYS A 110 -10.82 14.39 1.22
C LYS A 110 -11.65 13.76 2.34
N SER A 111 -11.71 12.43 2.38
CA SER A 111 -12.44 11.69 3.40
C SER A 111 -11.72 10.39 3.70
N PHE A 112 -11.61 10.06 4.98
CA PHE A 112 -11.00 8.83 5.45
C PHE A 112 -11.75 8.32 6.67
N ASN A 113 -12.10 7.03 6.66
CA ASN A 113 -12.62 6.30 7.80
C ASN A 113 -11.72 5.10 8.05
N ASP A 114 -10.90 5.17 9.10
CA ASP A 114 -9.94 4.12 9.46
C ASP A 114 -10.57 2.96 10.25
N LYS A 115 -11.87 3.02 10.52
CA LYS A 115 -12.55 1.96 11.28
C LYS A 115 -12.82 0.76 10.40
N HIS A 116 -12.11 -0.33 10.70
CA HIS A 116 -12.42 -1.66 10.20
C HIS A 116 -13.41 -2.38 11.13
N THR A 117 -14.52 -2.86 10.56
CA THR A 117 -15.45 -3.78 11.23
C THR A 117 -15.35 -5.20 10.69
N CYS A 118 -14.57 -5.40 9.62
CA CYS A 118 -14.27 -6.72 9.10
C CYS A 118 -13.20 -7.41 9.94
N LEU A 119 -13.35 -8.72 10.12
CA LEU A 119 -12.26 -9.57 10.55
C LEU A 119 -11.13 -9.48 9.53
N GLN A 120 -9.89 -9.45 10.02
CA GLN A 120 -8.69 -9.53 9.19
C GLN A 120 -8.84 -10.72 8.25
N THR A 121 -8.93 -10.48 6.94
CA THR A 121 -9.14 -11.55 5.97
C THR A 121 -7.83 -12.31 5.83
N PRO A 122 -7.73 -13.59 6.24
CA PRO A 122 -6.49 -14.36 6.10
C PRO A 122 -6.35 -14.84 4.65
N THR A 123 -6.43 -13.95 3.66
CA THR A 123 -6.30 -14.31 2.24
C THR A 123 -4.85 -14.55 1.83
N ASN A 124 -3.88 -14.18 2.68
CA ASN A 124 -2.48 -14.56 2.54
C ASN A 124 -2.12 -15.78 3.41
N HIS A 125 -3.11 -16.51 3.91
CA HIS A 125 -2.86 -17.80 4.57
C HIS A 125 -2.60 -18.84 3.49
N MET A 126 -1.42 -18.77 2.86
CA MET A 126 -0.86 -19.95 2.22
C MET A 126 -0.88 -21.03 3.27
N SER A 127 -1.71 -22.04 3.08
CA SER A 127 -1.72 -23.18 4.00
C SER A 127 -0.29 -23.69 4.08
N ILE A 128 0.16 -24.11 5.26
CA ILE A 128 1.48 -24.76 5.37
C ILE A 128 1.60 -25.84 4.30
N ARG A 129 0.51 -26.53 3.95
CA ARG A 129 0.42 -27.51 2.85
C ARG A 129 0.86 -26.94 1.49
N GLU A 130 0.50 -25.71 1.16
CA GLU A 130 0.72 -25.06 -0.14
C GLU A 130 2.10 -24.37 -0.25
N ILE A 131 2.81 -24.19 0.86
CA ILE A 131 4.15 -23.59 0.87
C ILE A 131 5.14 -24.48 0.10
N LYS A 132 5.69 -23.97 -1.00
CA LYS A 132 6.75 -24.65 -1.76
C LYS A 132 8.07 -24.62 -0.97
N LEU A 133 8.76 -25.77 -0.86
CA LEU A 133 10.00 -25.89 -0.08
C LEU A 133 11.11 -24.92 -0.55
N LYS A 134 11.16 -24.61 -1.84
CA LYS A 134 12.07 -23.58 -2.39
C LYS A 134 11.83 -22.19 -1.82
N ASN A 135 10.57 -21.84 -1.53
CA ASN A 135 10.22 -20.54 -0.96
C ASN A 135 10.59 -20.51 0.53
N LEU A 136 10.34 -21.62 1.25
CA LEU A 136 10.75 -21.76 2.65
C LEU A 136 12.27 -21.61 2.80
N ARG A 137 13.06 -22.27 1.94
CA ARG A 137 14.53 -22.15 1.92
C ARG A 137 14.99 -20.70 1.67
N LYS A 138 14.35 -20.00 0.72
CA LYS A 138 14.65 -18.58 0.44
C LYS A 138 14.30 -17.68 1.62
N ALA A 139 13.19 -17.95 2.31
CA ALA A 139 12.76 -17.21 3.49
C ALA A 139 13.76 -17.38 4.64
N VAL A 140 14.14 -18.61 4.97
CA VAL A 140 15.15 -18.88 6.02
C VAL A 140 16.48 -18.20 5.72
N LYS A 141 16.93 -18.21 4.46
CA LYS A 141 18.17 -17.52 4.08
C LYS A 141 18.05 -16.00 4.22
N ARG A 142 16.92 -15.41 3.83
CA ARG A 142 16.73 -13.95 3.89
C ARG A 142 16.57 -13.46 5.32
N ASP A 143 15.73 -14.15 6.11
CA ASP A 143 15.25 -13.64 7.38
C ASP A 143 16.19 -14.06 8.54
N LEU A 144 16.86 -15.21 8.40
CA LEU A 144 17.77 -15.76 9.44
C LEU A 144 19.22 -15.90 8.96
N GLY A 145 19.51 -15.67 7.67
CA GLY A 145 20.88 -15.78 7.13
C GLY A 145 21.39 -17.22 6.91
N TYR A 146 20.61 -18.25 7.27
CA TYR A 146 21.07 -19.65 7.20
C TYR A 146 20.77 -20.33 5.86
N ASN A 147 21.72 -21.12 5.39
CA ASN A 147 21.52 -22.02 4.26
C ASN A 147 20.96 -23.36 4.75
N VAL A 148 19.68 -23.61 4.49
CA VAL A 148 19.03 -24.89 4.82
C VAL A 148 18.91 -25.80 3.60
N SER A 149 19.05 -27.11 3.78
CA SER A 149 18.87 -28.11 2.73
C SER A 149 17.38 -28.33 2.42
N HIS A 150 17.10 -28.95 1.26
CA HIS A 150 15.73 -29.30 0.88
C HIS A 150 15.08 -30.27 1.88
N SER A 151 15.84 -31.25 2.38
CA SER A 151 15.35 -32.23 3.36
C SER A 151 15.03 -31.59 4.71
N GLN A 152 15.82 -30.60 5.15
CA GLN A 152 15.53 -29.82 6.37
C GLN A 152 14.21 -29.04 6.24
N CYS A 153 14.00 -28.34 5.12
CA CYS A 153 12.73 -27.67 4.85
C CYS A 153 11.55 -28.64 4.82
N SER A 154 11.72 -29.82 4.22
CA SER A 154 10.67 -30.85 4.15
C SER A 154 10.26 -31.34 5.54
N ARG A 155 11.25 -31.66 6.39
CA ARG A 155 11.01 -32.10 7.78
C ARG A 155 10.35 -31.02 8.62
N ALA A 156 10.82 -29.78 8.52
CA ALA A 156 10.23 -28.64 9.22
C ALA A 156 8.76 -28.43 8.82
N LYS A 157 8.46 -28.49 7.52
CA LYS A 157 7.09 -28.39 7.00
C LYS A 157 6.19 -29.50 7.54
N LYS A 158 6.66 -30.76 7.56
CA LYS A 158 5.91 -31.90 8.12
C LYS A 158 5.61 -31.69 9.60
N LYS A 159 6.62 -31.31 10.39
CA LYS A 159 6.47 -31.06 11.83
C LYS A 159 5.47 -29.93 12.12
N ALA A 160 5.50 -28.86 11.32
CA ALA A 160 4.53 -27.77 11.45
C ALA A 160 3.09 -28.23 11.15
N MET A 161 2.89 -29.13 10.18
CA MET A 161 1.56 -29.70 9.91
C MET A 161 1.07 -30.59 11.06
N GLU A 162 1.95 -31.42 11.63
CA GLU A 162 1.62 -32.28 12.78
C GLU A 162 1.20 -31.45 14.00
N ILE A 163 1.90 -30.34 14.27
CA ILE A 163 1.54 -29.42 15.36
C ILE A 163 0.14 -28.84 15.14
N ILE A 164 -0.19 -28.39 13.92
CA ILE A 164 -1.51 -27.81 13.61
C ILE A 164 -2.62 -28.87 13.74
N GLU A 165 -2.38 -30.09 13.26
CA GLU A 165 -3.37 -31.16 13.33
C GLU A 165 -3.56 -31.67 14.76
N GLY A 166 -2.49 -31.68 15.58
CA GLY A 166 -2.54 -32.01 16.99
C GLY A 166 -3.35 -30.98 17.80
N THR A 167 -3.03 -29.69 17.66
CA THR A 167 -3.75 -28.62 18.37
C THR A 167 -5.22 -28.53 17.96
N TYR A 168 -5.54 -28.81 16.70
CA TYR A 168 -6.94 -28.91 16.24
C TYR A 168 -7.68 -30.03 16.98
N LYS A 169 -7.10 -31.23 17.07
CA LYS A 169 -7.74 -32.36 17.77
C LYS A 169 -7.98 -32.06 19.25
N GLU A 170 -7.01 -31.44 19.92
CA GLU A 170 -7.11 -31.06 21.35
C GLU A 170 -8.18 -29.99 21.61
N GLN A 171 -8.37 -29.04 20.68
CA GLN A 171 -9.35 -27.97 20.84
C GLN A 171 -10.80 -28.46 20.75
N TYR A 172 -11.06 -29.53 19.98
CA TYR A 172 -12.41 -30.07 19.74
C TYR A 172 -12.69 -31.38 20.50
N SER A 173 -11.75 -31.86 21.32
CA SER A 173 -11.96 -33.03 22.18
C SER A 173 -12.67 -32.67 23.50
N ARG A 174 -13.65 -31.77 23.47
CA ARG A 174 -14.44 -31.31 24.62
C ARG A 174 -15.77 -32.03 24.73
#